data_AF-E2DQC7-F1
#
_entry.id   AF-E2DQC7-F1
#
_cell.length_a   1.000
_cell.length_b   1.000
_cell.length_c   1.000
_cell.angle_alpha   90.00
_cell.angle_beta   90.00
_cell.angle_gamma   90.00
#
_symmetry.space_group_name_H-M   'P 1'
#
loop_
_entity.id
_entity.type
_entity.pdbx_description
1 polymer ?
#
loop_
_entity_poly.entity_id
_entity_poly.type
_entity_poly.pdbx_seq_one_letter_code
_entity_poly.pdbx_strand_id
1 'polypeptide(L)'
;MASVTLENSFQSTSMDMGSNHIKAHAKQHKYLQENEPLIETLTDNKQEDNSVKLALKYAQEKAGLRTPQSWFKYNQTLRKSRRKSSYLEYILSVSGTFRTAKQRRLANPKTNKKTREKISREMNAILSNDGVPLDGSLYYISNTEIYDSMTTQQLKKYRHFEAETFRKFFNSQTFKELNPQNIRSEIHYDESGALHLQTQDVWFHKDKRGRLSYAKRAMIKDALTKKYGSTEALQDRLDVLCGYHRYVEKKGKQIGANRADTMFYDFIEKHPKGHMGNSSKVNKDGTKRRFAYSKAERTTRLVELWRIEQMRELGKIAEETAKSMNITYHVDRTYQTDGVHLDSAAYIEHKKVHKKLSQQVQQGQMVNDVAKSVMSDLKKSYKELTNKEITAKSPLEVAKKLKQATQATKNEVTTNQSTIETQQTTISRQNEQLKAQQQQLQAIQHQRKNEQAEIKELKKQKMDLQTEIKKLQQQAKNAGLIVSQWIRRNWQQLESHFRDYARDMSSAQNERLFGGNEGKGDPYNAQRYEKRAKEGLLASFEHLENEEVERSGLSNAIRKSINKQNDNNLER
;
A
#
# COMPACT_ATOMS: atom_id res chain seq x y z
N MET A 1 5.79 -29.50 4.06
CA MET A 1 4.55 -28.90 4.58
C MET A 1 4.39 -27.54 3.93
N ALA A 2 3.18 -27.21 3.49
CA ALA A 2 2.94 -26.03 2.66
C ALA A 2 1.71 -25.25 3.16
N SER A 3 1.89 -23.96 3.38
CA SER A 3 0.81 -23.03 3.70
C SER A 3 0.44 -22.23 2.46
N VAL A 4 -0.85 -22.21 2.16
CA VAL A 4 -1.40 -21.23 1.21
C VAL A 4 -1.60 -19.93 1.98
N THR A 5 -0.97 -18.85 1.51
CA THR A 5 -1.08 -17.55 2.16
C THR A 5 -1.45 -16.46 1.15
N LEU A 6 -2.19 -15.47 1.65
CA LEU A 6 -2.59 -14.29 0.91
C LEU A 6 -2.28 -13.04 1.71
N GLU A 7 -1.36 -12.23 1.21
CA GLU A 7 -1.07 -10.91 1.75
C GLU A 7 -1.71 -9.83 0.89
N ASN A 8 -2.29 -8.79 1.48
CA ASN A 8 -2.75 -7.62 0.72
C ASN A 8 -2.26 -6.32 1.36
N SER A 9 -1.91 -5.35 0.52
CA SER A 9 -1.38 -4.06 0.94
C SER A 9 -1.76 -2.94 -0.02
N PHE A 10 -2.12 -1.78 0.54
CA PHE A 10 -2.28 -0.54 -0.22
C PHE A 10 -0.95 0.23 -0.38
N GLN A 11 0.18 -0.43 -0.15
CA GLN A 11 1.51 0.12 -0.40
C GLN A 11 1.99 -0.16 -1.82
N SER A 12 1.19 -0.86 -2.62
CA SER A 12 1.55 -1.25 -3.98
C SER A 12 1.65 -0.02 -4.91
N THR A 13 2.65 -0.04 -5.78
CA THR A 13 3.04 0.99 -6.73
C THR A 13 3.42 0.36 -8.07
N SER A 14 3.78 1.18 -9.06
CA SER A 14 4.37 0.68 -10.31
C SER A 14 5.77 0.10 -10.17
N MET A 15 6.41 0.21 -8.99
CA MET A 15 7.71 -0.43 -8.75
C MET A 15 7.56 -1.91 -8.40
N ASP A 16 6.37 -2.33 -7.96
CA ASP A 16 6.15 -3.68 -7.50
C ASP A 16 5.78 -4.66 -8.63
N MET A 17 5.56 -4.17 -9.87
CA MET A 17 5.16 -4.99 -11.02
C MET A 17 5.98 -4.66 -12.28
N GLY A 18 6.00 -5.59 -13.23
CA GLY A 18 6.56 -5.40 -14.57
C GLY A 18 8.06 -5.10 -14.59
N SER A 19 8.50 -4.35 -15.60
CA SER A 19 9.93 -4.08 -15.81
C SER A 19 10.60 -3.33 -14.65
N ASN A 20 9.85 -2.60 -13.83
CA ASN A 20 10.41 -1.94 -12.64
C ASN A 20 10.65 -2.93 -11.49
N HIS A 21 9.78 -3.93 -11.35
CA HIS A 21 9.96 -5.01 -10.39
C HIS A 21 11.27 -5.76 -10.66
N ILE A 22 11.50 -6.14 -11.92
CA ILE A 22 12.74 -6.79 -12.35
C ILE A 22 13.97 -5.97 -11.93
N LYS A 23 13.94 -4.64 -12.14
CA LYS A 23 15.04 -3.76 -11.73
C LYS A 23 15.22 -3.69 -10.21
N ALA A 24 14.13 -3.65 -9.45
CA ALA A 24 14.17 -3.61 -8.00
C ALA A 24 14.70 -4.93 -7.40
N HIS A 25 14.48 -6.05 -8.07
CA HIS A 25 14.84 -7.39 -7.62
C HIS A 25 16.03 -8.02 -8.37
N ALA A 26 16.73 -7.28 -9.23
CA ALA A 26 17.85 -7.73 -10.07
C ALA A 26 19.08 -8.32 -9.33
N LYS A 27 19.05 -8.42 -8.00
CA LYS A 27 20.08 -9.07 -7.17
C LYS A 27 19.51 -10.21 -6.33
N GLN A 28 18.31 -10.67 -6.64
CA GLN A 28 17.53 -11.60 -5.81
C GLN A 28 17.28 -12.96 -6.46
N HIS A 29 18.04 -13.32 -7.50
CA HIS A 29 17.93 -14.55 -8.32
C HIS A 29 18.20 -15.89 -7.61
N LYS A 30 18.09 -15.98 -6.27
CA LYS A 30 18.59 -17.13 -5.48
C LYS A 30 18.06 -18.48 -5.95
N TYR A 31 16.77 -18.54 -6.33
CA TYR A 31 16.09 -19.79 -6.70
C TYR A 31 15.67 -19.86 -8.17
N LEU A 32 16.02 -18.85 -8.96
CA LEU A 32 15.69 -18.80 -10.39
C LEU A 32 16.36 -19.97 -11.11
N GLN A 33 15.59 -20.76 -11.86
CA GLN A 33 16.11 -21.87 -12.64
C GLN A 33 16.48 -21.41 -14.06
N GLU A 34 17.38 -22.16 -14.69
CA GLU A 34 17.74 -21.94 -16.08
C GLU A 34 16.50 -22.02 -16.99
N ASN A 35 16.34 -21.02 -17.86
CA ASN A 35 15.21 -20.83 -18.78
C ASN A 35 13.86 -20.47 -18.13
N GLU A 36 13.81 -20.14 -16.84
CA GLU A 36 12.64 -19.48 -16.26
C GLU A 36 12.65 -17.97 -16.61
N PRO A 37 11.48 -17.37 -16.93
CA PRO A 37 11.39 -15.93 -17.05
C PRO A 37 11.55 -15.29 -15.67
N LEU A 38 11.97 -14.02 -15.59
CA LEU A 38 12.03 -13.30 -14.31
C LEU A 38 10.61 -13.03 -13.76
N ILE A 39 9.71 -12.69 -14.68
CA ILE A 39 8.28 -12.46 -14.44
C ILE A 39 7.51 -13.05 -15.63
N GLU A 40 6.36 -13.65 -15.35
CA GLU A 40 5.35 -13.99 -16.35
C GLU A 40 4.10 -13.15 -16.14
N THR A 41 3.71 -12.34 -17.13
CA THR A 41 2.47 -11.55 -17.08
C THR A 41 1.28 -12.39 -17.54
N LEU A 42 0.27 -12.54 -16.68
CA LEU A 42 -0.93 -13.36 -16.95
C LEU A 42 -2.09 -12.55 -17.55
N THR A 43 -2.12 -11.25 -17.29
CA THR A 43 -3.10 -10.33 -17.87
C THR A 43 -2.69 -9.89 -19.28
N ASP A 44 -3.63 -9.43 -20.11
CA ASP A 44 -3.39 -8.98 -21.50
C ASP A 44 -2.54 -7.70 -21.64
N ASN A 45 -2.00 -7.17 -20.54
CA ASN A 45 -1.08 -6.03 -20.56
C ASN A 45 0.37 -6.51 -20.76
N LYS A 46 1.23 -5.58 -21.16
CA LYS A 46 2.65 -5.86 -21.43
C LYS A 46 3.49 -5.63 -20.19
N GLN A 47 4.65 -6.29 -20.13
CA GLN A 47 5.59 -6.16 -19.02
C GLN A 47 6.02 -4.70 -18.79
N GLU A 48 6.21 -3.94 -19.86
CA GLU A 48 6.60 -2.53 -19.88
C GLU A 48 5.46 -1.56 -19.54
N ASP A 49 4.21 -2.02 -19.49
CA ASP A 49 3.08 -1.15 -19.17
C ASP A 49 3.20 -0.63 -17.74
N ASN A 50 2.90 0.65 -17.57
CA ASN A 50 2.93 1.26 -16.25
C ASN A 50 1.62 0.97 -15.49
N SER A 51 1.72 0.31 -14.33
CA SER A 51 0.57 -0.05 -13.49
C SER A 51 -0.34 1.11 -13.10
N VAL A 52 0.21 2.31 -12.86
CA VAL A 52 -0.59 3.51 -12.52
C VAL A 52 -1.42 3.94 -13.72
N LYS A 53 -0.83 3.92 -14.92
CA LYS A 53 -1.56 4.21 -16.17
C LYS A 53 -2.64 3.17 -16.45
N LEU A 54 -2.34 1.87 -16.25
CA LEU A 54 -3.33 0.79 -16.38
C LEU A 54 -4.49 0.99 -15.40
N ALA A 55 -4.21 1.32 -14.15
CA ALA A 55 -5.22 1.58 -13.13
C ALA A 55 -6.12 2.77 -13.48
N LEU A 56 -5.52 3.88 -13.92
CA LEU A 56 -6.25 5.07 -14.31
C LEU A 56 -7.13 4.81 -15.54
N LYS A 57 -6.58 4.13 -16.55
CA LYS A 57 -7.31 3.72 -17.76
C LYS A 57 -8.49 2.82 -17.40
N TYR A 58 -8.27 1.79 -16.59
CA TYR A 58 -9.34 0.90 -16.12
C TYR A 58 -10.42 1.68 -15.37
N ALA A 59 -10.01 2.56 -14.44
CA ALA A 59 -10.95 3.38 -13.69
C ALA A 59 -11.80 4.25 -14.61
N GLN A 60 -11.23 4.82 -15.67
CA GLN A 60 -11.93 5.66 -16.64
C GLN A 60 -12.88 4.87 -17.54
N GLU A 61 -12.39 3.79 -18.14
CA GLU A 61 -13.11 3.04 -19.16
C GLU A 61 -14.15 2.08 -18.57
N LYS A 62 -13.86 1.47 -17.41
CA LYS A 62 -14.67 0.39 -16.83
C LYS A 62 -15.37 0.81 -15.55
N ALA A 63 -14.70 1.56 -14.67
CA ALA A 63 -15.30 1.98 -13.41
C ALA A 63 -16.10 3.29 -13.50
N GLY A 64 -15.96 4.07 -14.58
CA GLY A 64 -16.70 5.32 -14.80
C GLY A 64 -16.10 6.55 -14.14
N LEU A 65 -14.79 6.54 -13.87
CA LEU A 65 -14.03 7.74 -13.52
C LEU A 65 -14.03 8.66 -14.75
N ARG A 66 -14.29 9.96 -14.57
CA ARG A 66 -14.29 10.87 -15.72
C ARG A 66 -12.87 11.04 -16.25
N THR A 67 -12.67 11.02 -17.58
CA THR A 67 -11.41 11.42 -18.22
C THR A 67 -11.09 12.90 -17.92
N PRO A 68 -9.84 13.37 -18.09
CA PRO A 68 -9.48 14.76 -17.85
C PRO A 68 -10.40 15.76 -18.57
N GLN A 69 -10.71 15.52 -19.85
CA GLN A 69 -11.58 16.38 -20.65
C GLN A 69 -13.04 16.35 -20.16
N SER A 70 -13.58 15.16 -19.85
CA SER A 70 -14.94 15.01 -19.33
C SER A 70 -15.08 15.63 -17.94
N TRP A 71 -14.08 15.44 -17.08
CA TRP A 71 -14.01 16.05 -15.78
C TRP A 71 -13.96 17.57 -15.88
N PHE A 72 -13.11 18.13 -16.74
CA PHE A 72 -12.98 19.58 -16.87
C PHE A 72 -14.33 20.22 -17.21
N LYS A 73 -15.05 19.69 -18.21
CA LYS A 73 -16.40 20.14 -18.58
C LYS A 73 -17.38 20.03 -17.39
N TYR A 74 -17.43 18.88 -16.73
CA TYR A 74 -18.28 18.66 -15.56
C TYR A 74 -17.92 19.60 -14.38
N ASN A 75 -16.64 19.84 -14.14
CA ASN A 75 -16.17 20.68 -13.05
C ASN A 75 -16.61 22.14 -13.23
N GLN A 76 -16.70 22.63 -14.47
CA GLN A 76 -17.21 23.96 -14.75
C GLN A 76 -18.72 24.11 -14.46
N THR A 77 -19.50 23.04 -14.53
CA THR A 77 -20.94 23.08 -14.20
C THR A 77 -21.20 23.09 -12.69
N LEU A 78 -20.19 22.80 -11.86
CA LEU A 78 -20.32 22.83 -10.41
C LEU A 78 -20.26 24.27 -9.87
N ARG A 79 -20.94 24.53 -8.75
CA ARG A 79 -20.79 25.77 -7.97
C ARG A 79 -19.32 25.99 -7.60
N LYS A 80 -18.83 27.23 -7.60
CA LYS A 80 -17.41 27.59 -7.33
C LYS A 80 -16.83 26.87 -6.11
N SER A 81 -17.58 26.77 -5.01
CA SER A 81 -17.16 26.09 -3.76
C SER A 81 -17.01 24.57 -3.85
N ARG A 82 -17.58 23.93 -4.88
CA ARG A 82 -17.49 22.48 -5.11
C ARG A 82 -16.51 22.10 -6.21
N ARG A 83 -16.03 23.08 -6.99
CA ARG A 83 -15.05 22.85 -8.05
C ARG A 83 -13.75 22.31 -7.47
N LYS A 84 -13.08 21.45 -8.23
CA LYS A 84 -11.74 20.95 -7.93
C LYS A 84 -10.72 21.75 -8.74
N SER A 85 -9.63 22.14 -8.09
CA SER A 85 -8.58 22.97 -8.68
C SER A 85 -7.76 22.20 -9.73
N SER A 86 -7.68 20.88 -9.60
CA SER A 86 -6.94 20.01 -10.51
C SER A 86 -7.62 18.65 -10.68
N TYR A 87 -7.23 17.93 -11.73
CA TYR A 87 -7.71 16.57 -11.98
C TYR A 87 -7.26 15.60 -10.88
N LEU A 88 -6.05 15.78 -10.35
CA LEU A 88 -5.56 15.03 -9.19
C LEU A 88 -6.47 15.27 -7.97
N GLU A 89 -6.84 16.52 -7.67
CA GLU A 89 -7.75 16.81 -6.56
C GLU A 89 -9.12 16.13 -6.76
N TYR A 90 -9.58 16.00 -8.01
CA TYR A 90 -10.77 15.23 -8.34
C TYR A 90 -10.60 13.74 -8.05
N ILE A 91 -9.53 13.07 -8.53
CA ILE A 91 -9.28 11.65 -8.24
C ILE A 91 -9.20 11.41 -6.73
N LEU A 92 -8.46 12.27 -6.03
CA LEU A 92 -8.32 12.27 -4.58
C LEU A 92 -9.64 12.50 -3.83
N SER A 93 -10.62 13.15 -4.45
CA SER A 93 -11.96 13.31 -3.91
C SER A 93 -12.83 12.06 -4.10
N VAL A 94 -12.65 11.33 -5.22
CA VAL A 94 -13.31 10.03 -5.47
C VAL A 94 -12.82 8.97 -4.48
N SER A 95 -11.55 9.03 -4.07
CA SER A 95 -10.98 8.22 -2.98
C SER A 95 -11.11 8.88 -1.58
N GLY A 96 -11.86 9.99 -1.48
CA GLY A 96 -11.91 10.86 -0.31
C GLY A 96 -12.34 10.15 0.97
N THR A 97 -13.43 9.38 0.96
CA THR A 97 -13.89 8.65 2.15
C THR A 97 -12.85 7.68 2.69
N PHE A 98 -12.17 6.94 1.80
CA PHE A 98 -11.11 6.01 2.16
C PHE A 98 -9.88 6.74 2.72
N ARG A 99 -9.44 7.81 2.06
CA ARG A 99 -8.28 8.63 2.48
C ARG A 99 -8.54 9.36 3.80
N THR A 100 -9.70 9.99 3.97
CA THR A 100 -10.06 10.70 5.21
C THR A 100 -10.15 9.75 6.39
N ALA A 101 -10.65 8.52 6.21
CA ALA A 101 -10.65 7.51 7.28
C ALA A 101 -9.21 7.16 7.72
N LYS A 102 -8.27 7.02 6.78
CA LYS A 102 -6.85 6.81 7.07
C LYS A 102 -6.20 8.02 7.75
N GLN A 103 -6.46 9.22 7.26
CA GLN A 103 -5.97 10.48 7.85
C GLN A 103 -6.44 10.64 9.31
N ARG A 104 -7.70 10.33 9.62
CA ARG A 104 -8.22 10.35 11.00
C ARG A 104 -7.47 9.37 11.89
N ARG A 105 -7.13 8.17 11.40
CA ARG A 105 -6.32 7.20 12.16
C ARG A 105 -4.88 7.65 12.36
N LEU A 106 -4.27 8.32 11.38
CA LEU A 106 -2.93 8.91 11.48
C LEU A 106 -2.86 10.02 12.54
N ALA A 107 -3.90 10.86 12.60
CA ALA A 107 -4.01 11.97 13.53
C ALA A 107 -4.41 11.51 14.95
N ASN A 108 -5.01 10.32 15.10
CA ASN A 108 -5.42 9.82 16.41
C ASN A 108 -4.21 9.27 17.21
N PRO A 109 -3.87 9.87 18.37
CA PRO A 109 -2.74 9.45 19.19
C PRO A 109 -2.91 8.05 19.80
N LYS A 110 -4.15 7.55 19.92
CA LYS A 110 -4.43 6.19 20.43
C LYS A 110 -4.09 5.09 19.42
N THR A 111 -3.83 5.43 18.16
CA THR A 111 -3.41 4.45 17.15
C THR A 111 -1.93 4.10 17.37
N ASN A 112 -1.60 2.81 17.50
CA ASN A 112 -0.22 2.38 17.72
C ASN A 112 0.74 2.84 16.59
N LYS A 113 2.02 3.04 16.94
CA LYS A 113 3.05 3.59 16.05
C LYS A 113 3.19 2.79 14.74
N LYS A 114 3.31 1.46 14.82
CA LYS A 114 3.43 0.56 13.66
C LYS A 114 2.27 0.71 12.68
N THR A 115 1.05 0.85 13.18
CA THR A 115 -0.15 1.08 12.35
C THR A 115 -0.12 2.47 11.71
N ARG A 116 0.30 3.50 12.43
CA ARG A 116 0.45 4.85 11.87
C ARG A 116 1.50 4.88 10.75
N GLU A 117 2.66 4.25 10.95
CA GLU A 117 3.69 4.11 9.92
C GLU A 117 3.17 3.35 8.69
N LYS A 118 2.46 2.23 8.88
CA LYS A 118 1.82 1.50 7.80
C LYS A 118 0.85 2.38 7.00
N ILE A 119 -0.04 3.11 7.69
CA ILE A 119 -1.00 4.00 7.03
C ILE A 119 -0.28 5.15 6.31
N SER A 120 0.82 5.66 6.86
CA SER A 120 1.61 6.71 6.21
C SER A 120 2.20 6.23 4.88
N ARG A 121 2.75 5.02 4.85
CA ARG A 121 3.27 4.41 3.61
C ARG A 121 2.16 4.20 2.58
N GLU A 122 0.99 3.69 3.01
CA GLU A 122 -0.16 3.54 2.13
C GLU A 122 -0.63 4.88 1.53
N MET A 123 -0.67 5.95 2.34
CA MET A 123 -1.06 7.28 1.86
C MET A 123 -0.06 7.86 0.86
N ASN A 124 1.25 7.62 1.07
CA ASN A 124 2.28 8.03 0.12
C ASN A 124 2.19 7.25 -1.19
N ALA A 125 2.00 5.93 -1.14
CA ALA A 125 1.81 5.10 -2.33
C ALA A 125 0.61 5.58 -3.16
N ILE A 126 -0.51 5.92 -2.52
CA ILE A 126 -1.68 6.49 -3.21
C ILE A 126 -1.32 7.79 -3.95
N LEU A 127 -0.50 8.66 -3.37
CA LEU A 127 -0.08 9.89 -4.03
C LEU A 127 0.88 9.63 -5.20
N SER A 128 1.82 8.70 -5.03
CA SER A 128 2.72 8.24 -6.09
C SER A 128 1.98 7.56 -7.25
N ASN A 129 0.79 7.02 -7.00
CA ASN A 129 -0.10 6.41 -7.99
C ASN A 129 -1.16 7.40 -8.53
N ASP A 130 -0.81 8.69 -8.66
CA ASP A 130 -1.71 9.75 -9.16
C ASP A 130 -3.08 9.82 -8.43
N GLY A 131 -3.09 9.46 -7.15
CA GLY A 131 -4.29 9.48 -6.30
C GLY A 131 -5.16 8.22 -6.37
N VAL A 132 -4.80 7.24 -7.21
CA VAL A 132 -5.51 5.95 -7.35
C VAL A 132 -4.99 4.96 -6.31
N PRO A 133 -5.83 4.47 -5.37
CA PRO A 133 -5.39 3.44 -4.45
C PRO A 133 -5.31 2.07 -5.14
N LEU A 134 -4.09 1.55 -5.25
CA LEU A 134 -3.82 0.18 -5.72
C LEU A 134 -3.76 -0.76 -4.52
N ASP A 135 -4.48 -1.86 -4.62
CA ASP A 135 -4.44 -2.96 -3.66
C ASP A 135 -3.59 -4.07 -4.26
N GLY A 136 -2.37 -4.21 -3.77
CA GLY A 136 -1.48 -5.29 -4.19
C GLY A 136 -1.78 -6.54 -3.37
N SER A 137 -1.89 -7.70 -4.03
CA SER A 137 -2.05 -8.99 -3.36
C SER A 137 -0.96 -9.97 -3.77
N LEU A 138 -0.39 -10.66 -2.78
CA LEU A 138 0.62 -11.72 -2.96
C LEU A 138 0.00 -13.05 -2.55
N TYR A 139 0.06 -14.05 -3.43
CA TYR A 139 -0.44 -15.40 -3.18
C TYR A 139 0.73 -16.38 -3.18
N TYR A 140 0.96 -17.05 -2.06
CA TYR A 140 1.97 -18.10 -1.93
C TYR A 140 1.29 -19.45 -1.72
N ILE A 141 1.87 -20.50 -2.27
CA ILE A 141 1.49 -21.89 -1.97
C ILE A 141 2.64 -22.68 -1.32
N SER A 142 3.80 -22.06 -1.12
CA SER A 142 4.99 -22.68 -0.55
C SER A 142 5.88 -21.65 0.17
N ASN A 143 7.05 -22.08 0.64
CA ASN A 143 8.08 -21.22 1.22
C ASN A 143 9.48 -21.65 0.76
N THR A 144 10.47 -20.79 0.98
CA THR A 144 11.86 -21.04 0.55
C THR A 144 12.57 -22.15 1.32
N GLU A 145 12.07 -22.55 2.50
CA GLU A 145 12.67 -23.64 3.28
C GLU A 145 12.50 -24.97 2.54
N ILE A 146 11.37 -25.14 1.83
CA ILE A 146 11.16 -26.28 0.94
C ILE A 146 12.21 -26.27 -0.17
N TYR A 147 12.47 -25.13 -0.80
CA TYR A 147 13.44 -25.02 -1.89
C TYR A 147 14.86 -25.36 -1.45
N ASP A 148 15.29 -24.88 -0.28
CA ASP A 148 16.63 -25.14 0.26
C ASP A 148 16.88 -26.65 0.51
N SER A 149 15.83 -27.47 0.62
CA SER A 149 15.92 -28.92 0.83
C SER A 149 15.96 -29.75 -0.46
N MET A 150 15.70 -29.13 -1.62
CA MET A 150 15.54 -29.82 -2.91
C MET A 150 16.81 -29.77 -3.76
N THR A 151 17.03 -30.81 -4.57
CA THR A 151 18.01 -30.75 -5.68
C THR A 151 17.52 -29.80 -6.78
N THR A 152 18.42 -29.35 -7.67
CA THR A 152 18.06 -28.49 -8.81
C THR A 152 16.92 -29.05 -9.65
N GLN A 153 16.95 -30.37 -9.95
CA GLN A 153 15.89 -31.01 -10.74
C GLN A 153 14.55 -31.05 -9.98
N GLN A 154 14.58 -31.37 -8.69
CA GLN A 154 13.38 -31.35 -7.84
C GLN A 154 12.80 -29.95 -7.74
N LEU A 155 13.65 -28.94 -7.53
CA LEU A 155 13.25 -27.54 -7.45
C LEU A 155 12.63 -27.06 -8.76
N LYS A 156 13.23 -27.38 -9.92
CA LYS A 156 12.66 -27.07 -11.23
C LYS A 156 11.28 -27.69 -11.43
N LYS A 157 11.12 -28.97 -11.06
CA LYS A 157 9.81 -29.65 -11.12
C LYS A 157 8.79 -28.98 -10.18
N TYR A 158 9.22 -28.64 -8.97
CA TYR A 158 8.36 -28.02 -7.97
C TYR A 158 7.91 -26.61 -8.38
N ARG A 159 8.83 -25.76 -8.84
CA ARG A 159 8.52 -24.41 -9.34
C ARG A 159 7.62 -24.43 -10.57
N HIS A 160 7.78 -25.43 -11.44
CA HIS A 160 6.84 -25.63 -12.55
C HIS A 160 5.41 -25.93 -12.04
N PHE A 161 5.28 -26.75 -11.00
CA PHE A 161 3.99 -26.99 -10.34
C PHE A 161 3.38 -25.72 -9.75
N GLU A 162 4.20 -24.87 -9.12
CA GLU A 162 3.71 -23.62 -8.54
C GLU A 162 3.22 -22.66 -9.62
N ALA A 163 3.99 -22.47 -10.69
CA ALA A 163 3.60 -21.66 -11.83
C ALA A 163 2.29 -22.15 -12.46
N GLU A 164 2.17 -23.45 -12.73
CA GLU A 164 0.95 -24.06 -13.27
C GLU A 164 -0.26 -23.86 -12.34
N THR A 165 -0.06 -23.99 -11.03
CA THR A 165 -1.09 -23.73 -10.03
C THR A 165 -1.57 -22.28 -10.10
N PHE A 166 -0.67 -21.31 -10.18
CA PHE A 166 -1.02 -19.91 -10.27
C PHE A 166 -1.72 -19.55 -11.58
N ARG A 167 -1.29 -20.12 -12.72
CA ARG A 167 -1.98 -19.97 -14.01
C ARG A 167 -3.42 -20.50 -13.93
N LYS A 168 -3.62 -21.69 -13.36
CA LYS A 168 -4.97 -22.27 -13.17
C LYS A 168 -5.82 -21.45 -12.21
N PHE A 169 -5.23 -20.98 -11.11
CA PHE A 169 -5.94 -20.15 -10.13
C PHE A 169 -6.39 -18.81 -10.73
N PHE A 170 -5.51 -18.10 -11.43
CA PHE A 170 -5.86 -16.87 -12.15
C PHE A 170 -7.03 -17.09 -13.14
N ASN A 171 -7.02 -18.23 -13.83
CA ASN A 171 -8.07 -18.58 -14.78
C ASN A 171 -9.36 -19.10 -14.15
N SER A 172 -9.35 -19.43 -12.85
CA SER A 172 -10.50 -19.96 -12.13
C SER A 172 -11.67 -18.97 -12.10
N GLN A 173 -12.89 -19.50 -12.09
CA GLN A 173 -14.10 -18.69 -11.96
C GLN A 173 -14.11 -17.94 -10.63
N THR A 174 -13.66 -18.58 -9.54
CA THR A 174 -13.59 -17.96 -8.22
C THR A 174 -12.67 -16.73 -8.22
N PHE A 175 -11.48 -16.79 -8.84
CA PHE A 175 -10.60 -15.63 -8.93
C PHE A 175 -11.24 -14.48 -9.69
N LYS A 176 -11.84 -14.75 -10.85
CA LYS A 176 -12.50 -13.74 -11.71
C LYS A 176 -13.68 -13.06 -11.00
N GLU A 177 -14.48 -13.83 -10.26
CA GLU A 177 -15.62 -13.30 -9.51
C GLU A 177 -15.20 -12.44 -8.32
N LEU A 178 -14.12 -12.82 -7.64
CA LEU A 178 -13.68 -12.16 -6.41
C LEU A 178 -12.72 -11.00 -6.66
N ASN A 179 -12.13 -10.89 -7.86
CA ASN A 179 -11.25 -9.80 -8.29
C ASN A 179 -11.77 -9.11 -9.57
N PRO A 180 -13.00 -8.55 -9.55
CA PRO A 180 -13.66 -8.05 -10.77
C PRO A 180 -12.98 -6.82 -11.38
N GLN A 181 -12.08 -6.17 -10.64
CA GLN A 181 -11.33 -4.99 -11.05
C GLN A 181 -9.82 -5.20 -10.95
N ASN A 182 -9.38 -6.44 -11.21
CA ASN A 182 -7.98 -6.76 -11.40
C ASN A 182 -7.44 -6.07 -12.65
N ILE A 183 -6.35 -5.34 -12.50
CA ILE A 183 -5.73 -4.59 -13.60
C ILE A 183 -4.45 -5.25 -14.10
N ARG A 184 -3.81 -6.07 -13.26
CA ARG A 184 -2.56 -6.77 -13.57
C ARG A 184 -2.39 -7.98 -12.66
N SER A 185 -1.89 -9.07 -13.26
CA SER A 185 -1.48 -10.28 -12.55
C SER A 185 -0.18 -10.80 -13.15
N GLU A 186 0.78 -11.13 -12.29
CA GLU A 186 2.11 -11.59 -12.67
C GLU A 186 2.56 -12.74 -11.77
N ILE A 187 3.21 -13.74 -12.34
CA ILE A 187 3.94 -14.76 -11.59
C ILE A 187 5.39 -14.30 -11.47
N HIS A 188 5.86 -14.14 -10.24
CA HIS A 188 7.19 -13.67 -9.94
C HIS A 188 8.09 -14.87 -9.64
N TYR A 189 9.06 -15.09 -10.51
CA TYR A 189 10.04 -16.16 -10.39
C TYR A 189 11.31 -15.68 -9.68
N ASP A 190 11.61 -14.40 -9.85
CA ASP A 190 12.88 -13.80 -9.49
C ASP A 190 12.82 -12.97 -8.20
N GLU A 191 12.79 -13.66 -7.08
CA GLU A 191 12.93 -13.03 -5.77
C GLU A 191 13.71 -13.92 -4.79
N SER A 192 14.16 -13.34 -3.68
CA SER A 192 14.76 -14.10 -2.57
C SER A 192 13.72 -14.97 -1.85
N GLY A 193 12.43 -14.76 -2.16
CA GLY A 193 11.28 -15.48 -1.64
C GLY A 193 10.88 -16.69 -2.48
N ALA A 194 9.74 -17.28 -2.13
CA ALA A 194 9.12 -18.32 -2.93
C ALA A 194 8.43 -17.72 -4.17
N LEU A 195 8.28 -18.54 -5.21
CA LEU A 195 7.50 -18.20 -6.39
C LEU A 195 6.07 -17.88 -5.95
N HIS A 196 5.53 -16.77 -6.44
CA HIS A 196 4.20 -16.32 -6.06
C HIS A 196 3.49 -15.59 -7.19
N LEU A 197 2.17 -15.59 -7.09
CA LEU A 197 1.33 -14.73 -7.92
C LEU A 197 1.20 -13.38 -7.22
N GLN A 198 1.54 -12.30 -7.92
CA GLN A 198 1.29 -10.94 -7.52
C GLN A 198 0.18 -10.33 -8.37
N THR A 199 -0.72 -9.58 -7.75
CA THR A 199 -1.85 -8.96 -8.41
C THR A 199 -2.00 -7.51 -7.98
N GLN A 200 -2.57 -6.68 -8.84
CA GLN A 200 -2.99 -5.33 -8.52
C GLN A 200 -4.46 -5.14 -8.86
N ASP A 201 -5.22 -4.65 -7.90
CA ASP A 201 -6.64 -4.38 -8.03
C ASP A 201 -6.96 -2.91 -7.72
N VAL A 202 -7.96 -2.37 -8.42
CA VAL A 202 -8.65 -1.15 -8.03
C VAL A 202 -10.04 -1.49 -7.49
N TRP A 203 -10.64 -0.62 -6.67
CA TRP A 203 -11.91 -0.94 -6.01
C TRP A 203 -12.90 0.22 -6.07
N PHE A 204 -13.24 0.66 -7.29
CA PHE A 204 -14.20 1.72 -7.51
C PHE A 204 -15.62 1.19 -7.61
N HIS A 205 -16.52 1.74 -6.81
CA HIS A 205 -17.92 1.33 -6.71
C HIS A 205 -18.84 2.51 -7.01
N LYS A 206 -19.86 2.30 -7.84
CA LYS A 206 -20.94 3.26 -8.08
C LYS A 206 -22.07 3.03 -7.09
N ASP A 207 -22.41 4.04 -6.31
CA ASP A 207 -23.58 3.95 -5.42
C ASP A 207 -24.90 3.95 -6.20
N LYS A 208 -26.02 3.75 -5.51
CA LYS A 208 -27.38 3.74 -6.11
C LYS A 208 -27.74 5.04 -6.83
N ARG A 209 -27.00 6.14 -6.60
CA ARG A 209 -27.19 7.44 -7.25
C ARG A 209 -26.20 7.65 -8.40
N GLY A 210 -25.49 6.60 -8.81
CA GLY A 210 -24.48 6.65 -9.87
C GLY A 210 -23.19 7.36 -9.47
N ARG A 211 -22.98 7.70 -8.19
CA ARG A 211 -21.77 8.38 -7.73
C ARG A 211 -20.65 7.38 -7.54
N LEU A 212 -19.52 7.62 -8.21
CA LEU A 212 -18.33 6.81 -8.07
C LEU A 212 -17.58 7.15 -6.78
N SER A 213 -17.16 6.13 -6.04
CA SER A 213 -16.22 6.28 -4.94
C SER A 213 -15.34 5.04 -4.80
N TYR A 214 -14.15 5.21 -4.23
CA TYR A 214 -13.33 4.07 -3.87
C TYR A 214 -13.90 3.36 -2.63
N ALA A 215 -14.31 2.10 -2.78
CA ALA A 215 -14.98 1.35 -1.73
C ALA A 215 -14.74 -0.18 -1.82
N LYS A 216 -13.52 -0.63 -1.49
CA LYS A 216 -13.14 -2.08 -1.40
C LYS A 216 -14.18 -2.94 -0.70
N ARG A 217 -14.68 -2.52 0.48
CA ARG A 217 -15.67 -3.32 1.23
C ARG A 217 -17.02 -3.44 0.51
N ALA A 218 -17.44 -2.42 -0.24
CA ALA A 218 -18.68 -2.50 -1.00
C ALA A 218 -18.53 -3.49 -2.16
N MET A 219 -17.44 -3.37 -2.93
CA MET A 219 -17.11 -4.29 -4.02
C MET A 219 -16.99 -5.74 -3.55
N ILE A 220 -16.27 -6.00 -2.46
CA ILE A 220 -16.16 -7.36 -1.89
C ILE A 220 -17.53 -7.89 -1.47
N LYS A 221 -18.37 -7.05 -0.86
CA LYS A 221 -19.71 -7.44 -0.47
C LYS A 221 -20.53 -7.86 -1.70
N ASP A 222 -20.47 -7.09 -2.79
CA ASP A 222 -21.22 -7.38 -4.00
C ASP A 222 -20.72 -8.66 -4.67
N ALA A 223 -19.39 -8.84 -4.77
CA ALA A 223 -18.77 -10.05 -5.29
C ALA A 223 -19.19 -11.31 -4.51
N LEU A 224 -19.10 -11.27 -3.18
CA LEU A 224 -19.51 -12.40 -2.33
C LEU A 224 -21.04 -12.61 -2.36
N THR A 225 -21.83 -11.54 -2.40
CA THR A 225 -23.29 -11.63 -2.52
C THR A 225 -23.68 -12.33 -3.82
N LYS A 226 -23.02 -11.99 -4.92
CA LYS A 226 -23.23 -12.64 -6.22
C LYS A 226 -22.80 -14.11 -6.16
N LYS A 227 -21.61 -14.41 -5.64
CA LYS A 227 -21.08 -15.78 -5.50
C LYS A 227 -22.01 -16.68 -4.70
N TYR A 228 -22.61 -16.17 -3.61
CA TYR A 228 -23.50 -16.94 -2.75
C TYR A 228 -24.99 -16.83 -3.13
N GLY A 229 -25.34 -16.07 -4.17
CA GLY A 229 -26.69 -15.89 -4.67
C GLY A 229 -27.58 -14.90 -3.89
N SER A 230 -27.26 -14.53 -2.65
CA SER A 230 -28.04 -13.54 -1.89
C SER A 230 -27.26 -12.85 -0.76
N THR A 231 -27.75 -11.68 -0.34
CA THR A 231 -27.20 -10.98 0.83
C THR A 231 -27.42 -11.78 2.11
N GLU A 232 -28.52 -12.53 2.21
CA GLU A 232 -28.82 -13.39 3.36
C GLU A 232 -27.79 -14.50 3.52
N ALA A 233 -27.52 -15.26 2.45
CA ALA A 233 -26.52 -16.32 2.47
C ALA A 233 -25.12 -15.81 2.83
N LEU A 234 -24.77 -14.59 2.41
CA LEU A 234 -23.55 -13.92 2.83
C LEU A 234 -23.55 -13.63 4.34
N GLN A 235 -24.65 -13.10 4.89
CA GLN A 235 -24.71 -12.79 6.33
C GLN A 235 -24.64 -14.05 7.19
N ASP A 236 -25.28 -15.15 6.76
CA ASP A 236 -25.22 -16.44 7.45
C ASP A 236 -23.79 -16.98 7.53
N ARG A 237 -23.06 -16.96 6.41
CA ARG A 237 -21.64 -17.34 6.38
C ARG A 237 -20.76 -16.47 7.27
N LEU A 238 -21.01 -15.16 7.28
CA LEU A 238 -20.27 -14.25 8.16
C LEU A 238 -20.57 -14.55 9.64
N ASP A 239 -21.79 -14.96 9.98
CA ASP A 239 -22.13 -15.37 11.34
C ASP A 239 -21.40 -16.67 11.75
N VAL A 240 -21.32 -17.66 10.85
CA VAL A 240 -20.52 -18.89 11.07
C VAL A 240 -19.05 -18.53 11.32
N LEU A 241 -18.47 -17.68 10.46
CA LEU A 241 -17.08 -17.25 10.58
C LEU A 241 -16.83 -16.47 11.89
N CYS A 242 -17.76 -15.60 12.30
CA CYS A 242 -17.72 -14.95 13.61
C CYS A 242 -17.69 -15.97 14.76
N GLY A 243 -18.50 -17.03 14.67
CA GLY A 243 -18.54 -18.12 15.64
C GLY A 243 -17.20 -18.82 15.80
N TYR A 244 -16.61 -19.28 14.70
CA TYR A 244 -15.32 -19.97 14.73
C TYR A 244 -14.17 -19.05 15.12
N HIS A 245 -14.17 -17.79 14.71
CA HIS A 245 -13.15 -16.84 15.14
C HIS A 245 -13.17 -16.64 16.66
N ARG A 246 -14.36 -16.44 17.25
CA ARG A 246 -14.50 -16.34 18.71
C ARG A 246 -14.10 -17.61 19.43
N TYR A 247 -14.44 -18.77 18.87
CA TYR A 247 -14.06 -20.06 19.45
C TYR A 247 -12.54 -20.20 19.54
N VAL A 248 -11.83 -19.95 18.42
CA VAL A 248 -10.38 -20.05 18.37
C VAL A 248 -9.70 -18.98 19.25
N GLU A 249 -10.19 -17.73 19.24
CA GLU A 249 -9.67 -16.69 20.14
C GLU A 249 -9.81 -17.07 21.62
N LYS A 250 -10.93 -17.70 22.01
CA LYS A 250 -11.16 -18.15 23.38
C LYS A 250 -10.30 -19.35 23.77
N LYS A 251 -10.08 -20.29 22.86
CA LYS A 251 -9.32 -21.53 23.11
C LYS A 251 -7.81 -21.37 22.98
N GLY A 252 -7.36 -20.29 22.32
CA GLY A 252 -5.96 -20.09 21.96
C GLY A 252 -5.61 -20.77 20.64
N LYS A 253 -4.74 -20.14 19.85
CA LYS A 253 -4.23 -20.67 18.57
C LYS A 253 -3.10 -21.67 18.82
N GLN A 254 -3.45 -22.82 19.39
CA GLN A 254 -2.48 -23.87 19.72
C GLN A 254 -2.00 -24.59 18.46
N ILE A 255 -0.71 -24.94 18.42
CA ILE A 255 -0.13 -25.75 17.34
C ILE A 255 -0.90 -27.09 17.26
N GLY A 256 -1.25 -27.51 16.05
CA GLY A 256 -2.04 -28.72 15.78
C GLY A 256 -3.56 -28.54 15.91
N ALA A 257 -4.06 -27.42 16.45
CA ALA A 257 -5.51 -27.16 16.48
C ALA A 257 -6.03 -26.72 15.11
N ASN A 258 -7.27 -27.09 14.78
CA ASN A 258 -7.94 -26.66 13.55
C ASN A 258 -8.04 -25.14 13.47
N ARG A 259 -7.74 -24.59 12.30
CA ARG A 259 -7.86 -23.15 12.06
C ARG A 259 -9.32 -22.74 11.84
N ALA A 260 -9.65 -21.48 12.14
CA ALA A 260 -11.00 -20.96 11.99
C ALA A 260 -11.55 -21.06 10.55
N ASP A 261 -10.70 -20.87 9.54
CA ASP A 261 -11.04 -21.03 8.11
C ASP A 261 -11.33 -22.49 7.76
N THR A 262 -10.58 -23.44 8.32
CA THR A 262 -10.82 -24.88 8.15
C THR A 262 -12.15 -25.28 8.78
N MET A 263 -12.39 -24.88 10.04
CA MET A 263 -13.65 -25.17 10.73
C MET A 263 -14.85 -24.54 10.00
N PHE A 264 -14.68 -23.33 9.47
CA PHE A 264 -15.69 -22.67 8.64
C PHE A 264 -16.05 -23.52 7.42
N TYR A 265 -15.06 -24.04 6.68
CA TYR A 265 -15.37 -24.83 5.49
C TYR A 265 -15.94 -26.20 5.78
N ASP A 266 -15.45 -26.88 6.82
CA ASP A 266 -16.05 -28.13 7.28
C ASP A 266 -17.53 -27.95 7.62
N PHE A 267 -17.89 -26.78 8.17
CA PHE A 267 -19.29 -26.43 8.42
C PHE A 267 -20.06 -26.14 7.13
N ILE A 268 -19.52 -25.31 6.23
CA ILE A 268 -20.21 -24.94 5.00
C ILE A 268 -20.38 -26.13 4.04
N GLU A 269 -19.46 -27.09 4.04
CA GLU A 269 -19.59 -28.33 3.27
C GLU A 269 -20.78 -29.18 3.74
N LYS A 270 -20.97 -29.28 5.07
CA LYS A 270 -22.11 -29.99 5.67
C LYS A 270 -23.41 -29.19 5.62
N HIS A 271 -23.29 -27.87 5.64
CA HIS A 271 -24.41 -26.92 5.64
C HIS A 271 -24.20 -25.84 4.57
N PRO A 272 -24.49 -26.15 3.28
CA PRO A 272 -24.20 -25.24 2.16
C PRO A 272 -24.86 -23.86 2.26
N LYS A 273 -25.94 -23.71 3.03
CA LYS A 273 -26.58 -22.41 3.25
C LYS A 273 -25.90 -21.57 4.34
N GLY A 274 -25.02 -22.15 5.15
CA GLY A 274 -24.30 -21.46 6.22
C GLY A 274 -25.18 -21.12 7.43
N HIS A 275 -26.35 -21.73 7.55
CA HIS A 275 -27.28 -21.42 8.63
C HIS A 275 -26.82 -22.10 9.94
N MET A 276 -26.37 -21.32 10.91
CA MET A 276 -26.22 -21.80 12.28
C MET A 276 -27.62 -21.91 12.89
N GLY A 277 -28.03 -23.10 13.32
CA GLY A 277 -29.33 -23.32 13.94
C GLY A 277 -29.65 -22.24 14.98
N ASN A 278 -30.78 -21.56 14.80
CA ASN A 278 -31.20 -20.45 15.65
C ASN A 278 -31.49 -20.93 17.09
N SER A 279 -30.53 -20.79 18.00
CA SER A 279 -30.90 -20.49 19.39
C SER A 279 -31.34 -19.03 19.40
N SER A 280 -32.63 -18.78 19.18
CA SER A 280 -33.24 -17.46 19.08
C SER A 280 -32.78 -16.55 20.22
N LYS A 281 -31.83 -15.66 19.97
CA LYS A 281 -31.46 -14.62 20.94
C LYS A 281 -32.44 -13.46 20.78
N VAL A 282 -33.19 -13.19 21.84
CA VAL A 282 -34.08 -12.03 21.92
C VAL A 282 -33.24 -10.83 22.38
N ASN A 283 -33.31 -9.72 21.66
CA ASN A 283 -32.66 -8.47 22.05
C ASN A 283 -33.32 -7.92 23.34
N LYS A 284 -32.66 -6.95 24.01
CA LYS A 284 -33.21 -6.30 25.21
C LYS A 284 -34.55 -5.60 24.99
N ASP A 285 -34.89 -5.29 23.74
CA ASP A 285 -36.14 -4.65 23.29
C ASP A 285 -37.23 -5.67 22.88
N GLY A 286 -37.03 -6.96 23.13
CA GLY A 286 -37.98 -8.02 22.78
C GLY A 286 -37.94 -8.48 21.31
N THR A 287 -37.12 -7.85 20.46
CA THR A 287 -37.02 -8.26 19.05
C THR A 287 -36.19 -9.54 18.88
N LYS A 288 -36.66 -10.49 18.06
CA LYS A 288 -35.87 -11.69 17.72
C LYS A 288 -34.70 -11.29 16.81
N ARG A 289 -33.48 -11.63 17.21
CA ARG A 289 -32.30 -11.35 16.40
C ARG A 289 -32.23 -12.36 15.24
N ARG A 290 -32.37 -11.89 13.99
CA ARG A 290 -32.27 -12.73 12.79
C ARG A 290 -30.89 -13.39 12.61
N PHE A 291 -29.85 -12.76 13.14
CA PHE A 291 -28.45 -13.17 13.01
C PHE A 291 -27.81 -13.26 14.40
N ALA A 292 -26.94 -14.24 14.63
CA ALA A 292 -26.31 -14.49 15.92
C ALA A 292 -25.40 -13.33 16.39
N TYR A 293 -24.70 -12.67 15.44
CA TYR A 293 -23.74 -11.61 15.73
C TYR A 293 -24.22 -10.21 15.34
N SER A 294 -23.45 -9.17 15.69
CA SER A 294 -23.79 -7.80 15.30
C SER A 294 -23.39 -7.51 13.86
N LYS A 295 -24.06 -6.54 13.21
CA LYS A 295 -23.66 -6.07 11.88
C LYS A 295 -22.21 -5.58 11.85
N ALA A 296 -21.77 -4.89 12.90
CA ALA A 296 -20.40 -4.39 13.01
C ALA A 296 -19.40 -5.54 13.00
N GLU A 297 -19.66 -6.59 13.77
CA GLU A 297 -18.80 -7.77 13.88
C GLU A 297 -18.77 -8.61 12.60
N ARG A 298 -19.91 -8.81 11.93
CA ARG A 298 -19.90 -9.42 10.59
C ARG A 298 -19.12 -8.58 9.58
N THR A 299 -19.25 -7.26 9.64
CA THR A 299 -18.57 -6.35 8.71
C THR A 299 -17.05 -6.36 8.90
N THR A 300 -16.52 -6.64 10.10
CA THR A 300 -15.08 -6.78 10.29
C THR A 300 -14.53 -8.06 9.64
N ARG A 301 -15.35 -9.11 9.52
CA ARG A 301 -14.98 -10.39 8.90
C ARG A 301 -15.18 -10.45 7.39
N LEU A 302 -15.80 -9.43 6.78
CA LEU A 302 -16.09 -9.43 5.34
C LEU A 302 -14.84 -9.61 4.46
N VAL A 303 -13.77 -8.87 4.75
CA VAL A 303 -12.51 -8.99 3.97
C VAL A 303 -11.79 -10.30 4.27
N GLU A 304 -11.94 -10.81 5.50
CA GLU A 304 -11.38 -12.10 5.90
C GLU A 304 -12.05 -13.24 5.15
N LEU A 305 -13.39 -13.25 5.06
CA LEU A 305 -14.14 -14.23 4.27
C LEU A 305 -13.71 -14.20 2.79
N TRP A 306 -13.55 -13.02 2.20
CA TRP A 306 -13.04 -12.89 0.84
C TRP A 306 -11.65 -13.53 0.66
N ARG A 307 -10.72 -13.35 1.62
CA ARG A 307 -9.41 -14.02 1.58
C ARG A 307 -9.54 -15.53 1.72
N ILE A 308 -10.39 -15.98 2.64
CA ILE A 308 -10.64 -17.40 2.92
C ILE A 308 -11.17 -18.10 1.65
N GLU A 309 -12.07 -17.47 0.89
CA GLU A 309 -12.57 -17.98 -0.40
C GLU A 309 -11.45 -18.11 -1.45
N GLN A 310 -10.59 -17.11 -1.56
CA GLN A 310 -9.45 -17.17 -2.49
C GLN A 310 -8.43 -18.23 -2.10
N MET A 311 -8.05 -18.32 -0.83
CA MET A 311 -7.08 -19.31 -0.35
C MET A 311 -7.60 -20.74 -0.48
N ARG A 312 -8.92 -20.96 -0.31
CA ARG A 312 -9.52 -22.30 -0.54
C ARG A 312 -9.41 -22.72 -2.00
N GLU A 313 -9.81 -21.84 -2.92
CA GLU A 313 -9.71 -22.14 -4.34
C GLU A 313 -8.27 -22.43 -4.75
N LEU A 314 -7.34 -21.57 -4.34
CA LEU A 314 -5.91 -21.75 -4.61
C LEU A 314 -5.39 -23.07 -4.03
N GLY A 315 -5.75 -23.39 -2.78
CA GLY A 315 -5.36 -24.65 -2.14
C GLY A 315 -5.90 -25.88 -2.84
N LYS A 316 -7.17 -25.87 -3.25
CA LYS A 316 -7.79 -26.94 -4.04
C LYS A 316 -7.03 -27.16 -5.36
N ILE A 317 -6.79 -26.08 -6.11
CA ILE A 317 -6.08 -26.14 -7.40
C ILE A 317 -4.63 -26.62 -7.20
N ALA A 318 -3.97 -26.22 -6.12
CA ALA A 318 -2.63 -26.67 -5.77
C ALA A 318 -2.60 -28.18 -5.51
N GLU A 319 -3.51 -28.72 -4.69
CA GLU A 319 -3.57 -30.15 -4.41
C GLU A 319 -3.89 -30.98 -5.67
N GLU A 320 -4.83 -30.52 -6.50
CA GLU A 320 -5.17 -31.16 -7.78
C GLU A 320 -3.99 -31.15 -8.76
N THR A 321 -3.29 -30.02 -8.87
CA THR A 321 -2.14 -29.87 -9.77
C THR A 321 -0.94 -30.68 -9.29
N ALA A 322 -0.65 -30.67 -7.99
CA ALA A 322 0.41 -31.49 -7.40
C ALA A 322 0.16 -32.99 -7.64
N LYS A 323 -1.08 -33.44 -7.44
CA LYS A 323 -1.47 -34.83 -7.76
C LYS A 323 -1.24 -35.15 -9.24
N SER A 324 -1.64 -34.27 -10.16
CA SER A 324 -1.43 -34.48 -11.60
C SER A 324 0.04 -34.53 -12.03
N MET A 325 0.92 -33.86 -11.28
CA MET A 325 2.36 -33.77 -11.57
C MET A 325 3.21 -34.72 -10.72
N ASN A 326 2.58 -35.60 -9.93
CA ASN A 326 3.24 -36.50 -8.99
C ASN A 326 4.21 -35.75 -8.05
N ILE A 327 3.66 -34.76 -7.34
CA ILE A 327 4.35 -33.98 -6.31
C ILE A 327 3.62 -34.17 -4.99
N THR A 328 4.37 -34.48 -3.93
CA THR A 328 3.83 -34.59 -2.58
C THR A 328 3.54 -33.19 -2.04
N TYR A 329 2.27 -32.82 -2.01
CA TYR A 329 1.78 -31.53 -1.53
C TYR A 329 0.45 -31.73 -0.80
N HIS A 330 0.28 -31.05 0.34
CA HIS A 330 -1.01 -30.91 1.01
C HIS A 330 -1.09 -29.53 1.65
N VAL A 331 -2.31 -28.99 1.76
CA VAL A 331 -2.54 -27.76 2.52
C VAL A 331 -2.75 -28.08 3.99
N ASP A 332 -2.00 -27.43 4.86
CA ASP A 332 -2.20 -27.56 6.30
C ASP A 332 -3.57 -27.03 6.74
N ARG A 333 -4.28 -27.83 7.52
CA ARG A 333 -5.61 -27.52 8.10
C ARG A 333 -5.56 -27.02 9.55
N THR A 334 -4.39 -27.18 10.17
CA THR A 334 -4.14 -26.85 11.58
C THR A 334 -3.13 -25.71 11.70
N TYR A 335 -3.12 -25.03 12.86
CA TYR A 335 -2.08 -24.04 13.17
C TYR A 335 -0.72 -24.74 13.25
N GLN A 336 0.22 -24.30 12.40
CA GLN A 336 1.60 -24.81 12.40
C GLN A 336 2.52 -24.03 13.34
N THR A 337 2.11 -22.84 13.76
CA THR A 337 2.82 -22.00 14.72
C THR A 337 1.86 -21.53 15.80
N ASP A 338 2.40 -21.23 16.99
CA ASP A 338 1.67 -20.68 18.13
C ASP A 338 1.23 -19.22 17.92
N GLY A 339 1.55 -18.65 16.75
CA GLY A 339 1.25 -17.26 16.39
C GLY A 339 2.16 -16.24 17.06
N VAL A 340 3.21 -16.67 17.77
CA VAL A 340 4.24 -15.77 18.30
C VAL A 340 5.21 -15.44 17.17
N HIS A 341 5.09 -14.23 16.64
CA HIS A 341 6.03 -13.74 15.64
C HIS A 341 7.41 -13.56 16.28
N LEU A 342 8.36 -14.40 15.88
CA LEU A 342 9.79 -14.19 16.16
C LEU A 342 10.18 -12.82 15.58
N ASP A 343 10.94 -12.03 16.35
CA ASP A 343 11.55 -10.83 15.79
C ASP A 343 12.58 -11.21 14.71
N SER A 344 13.05 -10.24 13.92
CA SER A 344 13.98 -10.53 12.83
C SER A 344 15.24 -11.26 13.27
N ALA A 345 15.75 -10.99 14.49
CA ALA A 345 16.95 -11.64 14.99
C ALA A 345 16.69 -13.11 15.33
N ALA A 346 15.58 -13.38 16.04
CA ALA A 346 15.13 -14.72 16.38
C ALA A 346 14.74 -15.52 15.13
N TYR A 347 14.16 -14.89 14.11
CA TYR A 347 13.88 -15.52 12.82
C TYR A 347 15.17 -15.89 12.06
N ILE A 348 16.19 -15.02 12.08
CA ILE A 348 17.50 -15.31 11.46
C ILE A 348 18.20 -16.47 12.19
N GLU A 349 18.20 -16.46 13.53
CA GLU A 349 18.69 -17.57 14.36
C GLU A 349 17.96 -18.88 14.05
N HIS A 350 16.62 -18.86 14.06
CA HIS A 350 15.79 -20.00 13.70
C HIS A 350 16.14 -20.54 12.31
N LYS A 351 16.28 -19.66 11.30
CA LYS A 351 16.67 -20.03 9.94
C LYS A 351 18.08 -20.63 9.88
N LYS A 352 19.04 -20.14 10.67
CA LYS A 352 20.39 -20.73 10.78
C LYS A 352 20.34 -22.14 11.36
N VAL A 353 19.57 -22.36 12.42
CA VAL A 353 19.40 -23.67 13.06
C VAL A 353 18.75 -24.65 12.09
N HIS A 354 17.65 -24.24 11.44
CA HIS A 354 16.95 -25.09 10.46
C HIS A 354 17.82 -25.43 9.25
N LYS A 355 18.60 -24.47 8.74
CA LYS A 355 19.53 -24.71 7.63
C LYS A 355 20.59 -25.75 7.99
N LYS A 356 21.16 -25.69 9.20
CA LYS A 356 22.09 -26.71 9.70
C LYS A 356 21.44 -28.09 9.78
N LEU A 357 20.20 -28.14 10.30
CA LEU A 357 19.46 -29.39 10.43
C LEU A 357 19.15 -30.02 9.05
N SER A 358 18.71 -29.21 8.08
CA SER A 358 18.43 -29.65 6.70
C SER A 358 19.68 -30.16 6.01
N GLN A 359 20.84 -29.53 6.23
CA GLN A 359 22.12 -29.99 5.69
C GLN A 359 22.53 -31.35 6.29
N GLN A 360 22.32 -31.55 7.59
CA GLN A 360 22.58 -32.83 8.25
C GLN A 360 21.65 -33.95 7.73
N VAL A 361 20.37 -33.64 7.48
CA VAL A 361 19.41 -34.59 6.90
C VAL A 361 19.78 -34.96 5.46
N GLN A 362 20.17 -33.98 4.63
CA GLN A 362 20.65 -34.24 3.26
C GLN A 362 21.92 -35.10 3.25
N GLN A 363 22.88 -34.85 4.16
CA GLN A 363 24.06 -35.68 4.32
C GLN A 363 23.69 -37.11 4.74
N GLY A 364 22.76 -37.28 5.69
CA GLY A 364 22.28 -38.59 6.10
C GLY A 364 21.53 -39.36 5.00
N GLN A 365 20.79 -38.66 4.13
CA GLN A 365 20.12 -39.26 2.98
C GLN A 365 21.11 -39.68 1.88
N MET A 366 22.09 -38.84 1.56
CA MET A 366 23.16 -39.20 0.62
C MET A 366 23.93 -40.44 1.08
N VAL A 367 24.27 -40.54 2.36
CA VAL A 367 24.97 -41.71 2.92
C VAL A 367 24.10 -42.98 2.81
N ASN A 368 22.79 -42.87 3.02
CA ASN A 368 21.87 -44.00 2.88
C ASN A 368 21.67 -44.44 1.41
N ASP A 369 21.61 -43.49 0.48
CA ASP A 369 21.45 -43.80 -0.94
C ASP A 369 22.73 -44.39 -1.55
N VAL A 370 23.90 -43.91 -1.13
CA VAL A 370 25.20 -44.52 -1.46
C VAL A 370 25.29 -45.94 -0.87
N ALA A 371 24.89 -46.16 0.38
CA ALA A 371 24.91 -47.48 1.00
C ALA A 371 23.97 -48.48 0.28
N LYS A 372 22.80 -48.02 -0.17
CA LYS A 372 21.86 -48.84 -0.97
C LYS A 372 22.40 -49.16 -2.36
N SER A 373 23.01 -48.18 -3.04
CA SER A 373 23.69 -48.37 -4.32
C SER A 373 24.78 -49.43 -4.20
N VAL A 374 25.68 -49.27 -3.22
CA VAL A 374 26.80 -50.19 -2.97
C VAL A 374 26.30 -51.59 -2.63
N MET A 375 25.20 -51.74 -1.88
CA MET A 375 24.59 -53.04 -1.64
C MET A 375 23.95 -53.66 -2.88
N SER A 376 23.34 -52.85 -3.74
CA SER A 376 22.75 -53.34 -4.99
C SER A 376 23.82 -53.81 -5.97
N ASP A 377 24.93 -53.07 -6.09
CA ASP A 377 26.07 -53.41 -6.94
C ASP A 377 26.77 -54.67 -6.43
N LEU A 378 26.94 -54.81 -5.11
CA LEU A 378 27.51 -56.01 -4.49
C LEU A 378 26.65 -57.26 -4.71
N LYS A 379 25.32 -57.14 -4.61
CA LYS A 379 24.39 -58.23 -4.89
C LYS A 379 24.41 -58.63 -6.37
N LYS A 380 24.48 -57.64 -7.26
CA LYS A 380 24.52 -57.86 -8.71
C LYS A 380 25.81 -58.55 -9.14
N SER A 381 26.96 -58.03 -8.73
CA SER A 381 28.26 -58.63 -9.06
C SER A 381 28.43 -60.03 -8.47
N TYR A 382 27.90 -60.31 -7.28
CA TYR A 382 27.92 -61.66 -6.70
C TYR A 382 27.07 -62.65 -7.50
N LYS A 383 25.87 -62.23 -7.91
CA LYS A 383 24.97 -63.04 -8.75
C LYS A 383 25.58 -63.31 -10.13
N GLU A 384 26.19 -62.31 -10.75
CA GLU A 384 26.86 -62.42 -12.05
C GLU A 384 28.07 -63.36 -12.02
N LEU A 385 28.85 -63.36 -10.92
CA LEU A 385 30.05 -64.19 -10.80
C LEU A 385 29.76 -65.64 -10.36
N THR A 386 28.67 -65.89 -9.63
CA THR A 386 28.48 -67.18 -8.94
C THR A 386 27.16 -67.87 -9.28
N ASN A 387 26.24 -67.19 -9.95
CA ASN A 387 24.87 -67.66 -10.22
C ASN A 387 24.10 -68.14 -8.96
N LYS A 388 24.49 -67.68 -7.76
CA LYS A 388 23.90 -68.04 -6.47
C LYS A 388 23.56 -66.79 -5.65
N GLU A 389 22.56 -66.87 -4.77
CA GLU A 389 22.29 -65.83 -3.76
C GLU A 389 23.21 -65.98 -2.55
N ILE A 390 23.59 -64.87 -1.91
CA ILE A 390 24.61 -64.84 -0.84
C ILE A 390 24.12 -65.61 0.40
N THR A 391 24.73 -66.77 0.64
CA THR A 391 24.88 -67.36 1.98
C THR A 391 26.38 -67.59 2.22
N ALA A 392 26.93 -66.88 3.21
CA ALA A 392 28.36 -66.71 3.51
C ALA A 392 29.18 -68.03 3.49
N LYS A 393 30.47 -68.13 3.10
CA LYS A 393 31.65 -67.28 3.35
C LYS A 393 32.82 -67.62 2.39
N SER A 394 33.62 -66.63 2.00
CA SER A 394 35.09 -66.75 1.88
C SER A 394 35.72 -65.56 2.65
N PRO A 395 36.31 -65.78 3.84
CA PRO A 395 36.81 -64.71 4.71
C PRO A 395 37.89 -63.82 4.07
N LEU A 396 38.63 -64.34 3.09
CA LEU A 396 39.75 -63.64 2.45
C LEU A 396 39.29 -62.56 1.46
N GLU A 397 38.21 -62.81 0.71
CA GLU A 397 37.62 -61.81 -0.19
C GLU A 397 36.87 -60.72 0.58
N VAL A 398 36.22 -61.09 1.68
CA VAL A 398 35.60 -60.14 2.62
C VAL A 398 36.68 -59.24 3.22
N ALA A 399 37.81 -59.77 3.65
CA ALA A 399 38.92 -58.96 4.18
C ALA A 399 39.56 -58.02 3.14
N LYS A 400 39.72 -58.47 1.89
CA LYS A 400 40.24 -57.62 0.80
C LYS A 400 39.28 -56.47 0.45
N LYS A 401 37.98 -56.75 0.34
CA LYS A 401 36.95 -55.72 0.11
C LYS A 401 36.81 -54.79 1.31
N LEU A 402 36.91 -55.30 2.54
CA LEU A 402 36.90 -54.48 3.74
C LEU A 402 38.10 -53.52 3.74
N LYS A 403 39.31 -53.99 3.41
CA LYS A 403 40.51 -53.14 3.31
C LYS A 403 40.36 -52.04 2.25
N GLN A 404 39.78 -52.36 1.09
CA GLN A 404 39.49 -51.37 0.04
C GLN A 404 38.43 -50.37 0.49
N ALA A 405 37.37 -50.83 1.15
CA ALA A 405 36.33 -49.96 1.71
C ALA A 405 36.91 -49.04 2.78
N THR A 406 37.73 -49.54 3.72
CA THR A 406 38.40 -48.72 4.74
C THR A 406 39.32 -47.67 4.12
N GLN A 407 40.00 -48.00 3.02
CA GLN A 407 40.84 -47.04 2.30
C GLN A 407 40.00 -45.97 1.57
N ALA A 408 38.88 -46.36 0.96
CA ALA A 408 37.94 -45.43 0.35
C ALA A 408 37.33 -44.48 1.40
N THR A 409 36.89 -45.01 2.54
CA THR A 409 36.38 -44.22 3.68
C THR A 409 37.45 -43.28 4.24
N LYS A 410 38.72 -43.71 4.31
CA LYS A 410 39.82 -42.83 4.75
C LYS A 410 40.03 -41.65 3.79
N ASN A 411 39.98 -41.90 2.48
CA ASN A 411 40.07 -40.84 1.49
C ASN A 411 38.88 -39.89 1.57
N GLU A 412 37.66 -40.41 1.73
CA GLU A 412 36.43 -39.62 1.89
C GLU A 412 36.45 -38.74 3.15
N VAL A 413 36.93 -39.27 4.28
CA VAL A 413 37.13 -38.51 5.52
C VAL A 413 38.15 -37.38 5.31
N THR A 414 39.21 -37.62 4.55
CA THR A 414 40.23 -36.60 4.25
C THR A 414 39.66 -35.50 3.33
N THR A 415 38.86 -35.86 2.33
CA THR A 415 38.14 -34.90 1.47
C THR A 415 37.10 -34.09 2.25
N ASN A 416 36.37 -34.74 3.16
CA ASN A 416 35.41 -34.07 4.02
C ASN A 416 36.10 -33.09 4.98
N GLN A 417 37.27 -33.44 5.54
CA GLN A 417 38.07 -32.55 6.38
C GLN A 417 38.51 -31.29 5.62
N SER A 418 39.03 -31.46 4.40
CA SER A 418 39.38 -30.34 3.49
C SER A 418 38.15 -29.46 3.17
N THR A 419 36.98 -30.08 2.97
CA THR A 419 35.74 -29.36 2.69
C THR A 419 35.28 -28.56 3.92
N ILE A 420 35.43 -29.11 5.13
CA ILE A 420 35.11 -28.44 6.39
C ILE A 420 36.02 -27.22 6.61
N GLU A 421 37.31 -27.33 6.35
CA GLU A 421 38.26 -26.21 6.45
C GLU A 421 37.90 -25.07 5.47
N THR A 422 37.51 -25.44 4.25
CA THR A 422 37.04 -24.49 3.22
C THR A 422 35.72 -23.81 3.62
N GLN A 423 34.82 -24.56 4.27
CA GLN A 423 33.58 -24.02 4.80
C GLN A 423 33.83 -23.09 6.01
N GLN A 424 34.76 -23.43 6.90
CA GLN A 424 35.14 -22.59 8.04
C GLN A 424 35.73 -21.25 7.60
N THR A 425 36.62 -21.25 6.60
CA THR A 425 37.17 -20.02 6.02
C THR A 425 36.08 -19.17 5.34
N THR A 426 35.14 -19.80 4.63
CA THR A 426 33.99 -19.11 4.03
C THR A 426 33.09 -18.47 5.11
N ILE A 427 32.83 -19.17 6.22
CA ILE A 427 32.03 -18.66 7.34
C ILE A 427 32.71 -17.47 8.02
N SER A 428 34.03 -17.53 8.26
CA SER A 428 34.77 -16.39 8.81
C SER A 428 34.66 -15.15 7.91
N ARG A 429 34.79 -15.32 6.60
CA ARG A 429 34.66 -14.22 5.63
C ARG A 429 33.24 -13.63 5.61
N GLN A 430 32.21 -14.47 5.74
CA GLN A 430 30.82 -14.02 5.86
C GLN A 430 30.57 -13.28 7.18
N ASN A 431 31.20 -13.68 8.28
CA ASN A 431 31.09 -12.99 9.57
C ASN A 431 31.72 -11.59 9.52
N GLU A 432 32.85 -11.43 8.84
CA GLU A 432 33.46 -10.12 8.62
C GLU A 432 32.54 -9.20 7.80
N GLN A 433 31.95 -9.73 6.72
CA GLN A 433 30.97 -8.98 5.93
C GLN A 433 29.73 -8.59 6.74
N LEU A 434 29.23 -9.48 7.61
CA LEU A 434 28.11 -9.19 8.50
C LEU A 434 28.44 -8.07 9.48
N LYS A 435 29.65 -8.08 10.05
CA LYS A 435 30.12 -7.04 10.97
C LYS A 435 30.21 -5.68 10.27
N ALA A 436 30.70 -5.65 9.03
CA ALA A 436 30.73 -4.43 8.21
C ALA A 436 29.30 -3.91 7.90
N GLN A 437 28.36 -4.80 7.57
CA GLN A 437 26.96 -4.43 7.36
C GLN A 437 26.30 -3.89 8.63
N GLN A 438 26.59 -4.47 9.80
CA GLN A 438 26.07 -3.97 11.08
C GLN A 438 26.58 -2.56 11.38
N GLN A 439 27.86 -2.27 11.12
CA GLN A 439 28.42 -0.92 11.26
C GLN A 439 27.74 0.09 10.32
N GLN A 440 27.51 -0.28 9.06
CA GLN A 440 26.76 0.55 8.12
C GLN A 440 25.32 0.80 8.59
N LEU A 441 24.66 -0.22 9.13
CA LEU A 441 23.30 -0.09 9.64
C LEU A 441 23.23 0.87 10.83
N GLN A 442 24.20 0.82 11.74
CA GLN A 442 24.31 1.74 12.87
C GLN A 442 24.54 3.18 12.39
N ALA A 443 25.39 3.39 11.39
CA ALA A 443 25.61 4.71 10.79
C ALA A 443 24.32 5.29 10.17
N ILE A 444 23.57 4.46 9.41
CA ILE A 444 22.27 4.86 8.83
C ILE A 444 21.24 5.17 9.92
N GLN A 445 21.21 4.40 11.01
CA GLN A 445 20.31 4.65 12.13
C GLN A 445 20.63 5.99 12.82
N HIS A 446 21.92 6.30 12.98
CA HIS A 446 22.36 7.58 13.53
C HIS A 446 21.96 8.75 12.61
N GLN A 447 22.19 8.60 11.30
CA GLN A 447 21.78 9.60 10.30
C GLN A 447 20.25 9.85 10.35
N ARG A 448 19.44 8.79 10.40
CA ARG A 448 17.97 8.92 10.52
C ARG A 448 17.53 9.62 11.79
N LYS A 449 18.23 9.46 12.91
CA LYS A 449 17.92 10.20 14.15
C LYS A 449 18.17 11.70 13.96
N ASN A 450 19.26 12.06 13.30
CA ASN A 450 19.58 13.46 12.99
C ASN A 450 18.54 14.08 12.05
N GLU A 451 18.19 13.39 10.96
CA GLU A 451 17.15 13.83 10.02
C GLU A 451 15.78 13.99 10.71
N GLN A 452 15.44 13.12 11.66
CA GLN A 452 14.20 13.25 12.44
C GLN A 452 14.20 14.47 13.36
N ALA A 453 15.34 14.80 13.97
CA ALA A 453 15.48 16.01 14.77
C ALA A 453 15.32 17.26 13.90
N GLU A 454 15.96 17.29 12.73
CA GLU A 454 15.85 18.38 11.76
C GLU A 454 14.40 18.56 11.26
N ILE A 455 13.71 17.47 10.91
CA ILE A 455 12.30 17.52 10.51
C ILE A 455 11.40 18.08 11.63
N LYS A 456 11.72 17.78 12.90
CA LYS A 456 10.96 18.30 14.05
C LYS A 456 11.15 19.82 14.16
N GLU A 457 12.36 20.31 13.95
CA GLU A 457 12.67 21.74 13.97
C GLU A 457 11.99 22.48 12.80
N LEU A 458 12.09 21.94 11.58
CA LEU A 458 11.41 22.50 10.40
C LEU A 458 9.88 22.53 10.56
N LYS A 459 9.29 21.53 11.21
CA LYS A 459 7.85 21.53 11.52
C LYS A 459 7.46 22.63 12.51
N LYS A 460 8.31 22.89 13.50
CA LYS A 460 8.11 23.98 14.47
C LYS A 460 8.16 25.33 13.76
N GLN A 461 9.21 25.59 12.97
CA GLN A 461 9.33 26.80 12.15
C GLN A 461 8.13 27.01 11.23
N LYS A 462 7.66 25.94 10.57
CA LYS A 462 6.46 26.01 9.72
C LYS A 462 5.20 26.40 10.50
N MET A 463 5.02 25.89 11.71
CA MET A 463 3.88 26.26 12.57
C MET A 463 3.95 27.72 13.00
N ASP A 464 5.14 28.21 13.34
CA ASP A 464 5.36 29.60 13.74
C ASP A 464 5.02 30.55 12.58
N LEU A 465 5.53 30.26 11.38
CA LEU A 465 5.21 31.01 10.15
C LEU A 465 3.71 30.98 9.80
N GLN A 466 3.04 29.83 9.97
CA GLN A 466 1.60 29.74 9.75
C GLN A 466 0.79 30.58 10.74
N THR A 467 1.28 30.71 11.98
CA THR A 467 0.65 31.55 13.01
C THR A 467 0.84 33.03 12.67
N GLU A 468 2.02 33.41 12.20
CA GLU A 468 2.32 34.77 11.74
C GLU A 468 1.47 35.16 10.52
N ILE A 469 1.36 34.29 9.52
CA ILE A 469 0.49 34.52 8.35
C ILE A 469 -0.97 34.75 8.78
N LYS A 470 -1.50 33.97 9.73
CA LYS A 470 -2.87 34.18 10.23
C LYS A 470 -3.03 35.53 10.91
N LYS A 471 -2.03 35.96 11.68
CA LYS A 471 -2.03 37.28 12.33
C LYS A 471 -2.04 38.40 11.30
N LEU A 472 -1.20 38.31 10.26
CA LEU A 472 -1.16 39.27 9.16
C LEU A 472 -2.48 39.29 8.36
N GLN A 473 -3.07 38.12 8.07
CA GLN A 473 -4.37 38.04 7.41
C GLN A 473 -5.49 38.71 8.22
N GLN A 474 -5.48 38.53 9.55
CA GLN A 474 -6.44 39.18 10.43
C GLN A 474 -6.24 40.70 10.47
N GLN A 475 -4.99 41.16 10.51
CA GLN A 475 -4.66 42.59 10.42
C GLN A 475 -5.12 43.20 9.10
N ALA A 476 -4.86 42.53 7.97
CA ALA A 476 -5.33 42.98 6.66
C ALA A 476 -6.86 43.03 6.57
N LYS A 477 -7.56 42.04 7.14
CA LYS A 477 -9.03 42.03 7.21
C LYS A 477 -9.57 43.19 8.05
N ASN A 478 -8.95 43.46 9.19
CA ASN A 478 -9.33 44.58 10.06
C ASN A 478 -9.08 45.92 9.35
N ALA A 479 -7.94 46.09 8.67
CA ALA A 479 -7.65 47.27 7.88
C ALA A 479 -8.68 47.47 6.76
N GLY A 480 -9.02 46.41 6.01
CA GLY A 480 -10.06 46.48 4.98
C GLY A 480 -11.44 46.85 5.53
N LEU A 481 -11.78 46.39 6.74
CA LEU A 481 -13.03 46.78 7.42
C LEU A 481 -13.02 48.28 7.78
N ILE A 482 -11.93 48.78 8.35
CA ILE A 482 -11.74 50.19 8.70
C ILE A 482 -11.90 51.05 7.45
N VAL A 483 -11.20 50.72 6.36
CA VAL A 483 -11.32 51.45 5.08
C VAL A 483 -12.75 51.42 4.55
N SER A 484 -13.43 50.27 4.59
CA SER A 484 -14.82 50.20 4.10
C SER A 484 -15.80 51.02 4.95
N GLN A 485 -15.58 51.09 6.26
CA GLN A 485 -16.40 51.88 7.18
C GLN A 485 -16.15 53.37 6.96
N TRP A 486 -14.90 53.77 6.76
CA TRP A 486 -14.52 55.13 6.40
C TRP A 486 -15.20 55.57 5.10
N ILE A 487 -15.10 54.77 4.04
CA ILE A 487 -15.77 55.05 2.75
C ILE A 487 -17.28 55.23 2.94
N ARG A 488 -17.92 54.37 3.73
CA ARG A 488 -19.38 54.47 3.97
C ARG A 488 -19.76 55.72 4.75
N ARG A 489 -18.99 56.11 5.76
CA ARG A 489 -19.26 57.31 6.58
C ARG A 489 -19.10 58.58 5.77
N ASN A 490 -18.07 58.62 4.93
CA ASN A 490 -17.73 59.79 4.13
C ASN A 490 -18.34 59.72 2.72
N TRP A 491 -19.24 58.77 2.44
CA TRP A 491 -19.78 58.55 1.09
C TRP A 491 -20.47 59.78 0.53
N GLN A 492 -21.25 60.51 1.33
CA GLN A 492 -21.97 61.70 0.86
C GLN A 492 -21.00 62.83 0.47
N GLN A 493 -19.92 63.02 1.23
CA GLN A 493 -18.88 64.01 0.91
C GLN A 493 -18.09 63.56 -0.32
N LEU A 494 -17.64 62.29 -0.36
CA LEU A 494 -16.98 61.70 -1.53
C LEU A 494 -17.84 61.81 -2.79
N GLU A 495 -19.14 61.53 -2.69
CA GLU A 495 -20.09 61.66 -3.79
C GLU A 495 -20.21 63.11 -4.26
N SER A 496 -20.25 64.09 -3.34
CA SER A 496 -20.22 65.51 -3.71
C SER A 496 -18.95 65.86 -4.47
N HIS A 497 -17.79 65.43 -3.97
CA HIS A 497 -16.50 65.68 -4.62
C HIS A 497 -16.39 65.02 -6.00
N PHE A 498 -16.91 63.80 -6.17
CA PHE A 498 -17.00 63.16 -7.48
C PHE A 498 -17.96 63.87 -8.43
N ARG A 499 -19.08 64.42 -7.92
CA ARG A 499 -20.01 65.23 -8.71
C ARG A 499 -19.38 66.54 -9.16
N ASP A 500 -18.67 67.23 -8.27
CA ASP A 500 -17.98 68.47 -8.59
C ASP A 500 -16.81 68.23 -9.57
N TYR A 501 -16.05 67.14 -9.39
CA TYR A 501 -15.06 66.68 -10.37
C TYR A 501 -15.69 66.45 -11.74
N ALA A 502 -16.80 65.72 -11.81
CA ALA A 502 -17.49 65.43 -13.07
C ALA A 502 -18.03 66.72 -13.72
N ARG A 503 -18.52 67.68 -12.93
CA ARG A 503 -18.99 68.98 -13.41
C ARG A 503 -17.84 69.80 -14.00
N ASP A 504 -16.71 69.87 -13.32
CA ASP A 504 -15.54 70.62 -13.79
C ASP A 504 -14.91 69.96 -15.02
N MET A 505 -14.85 68.63 -15.08
CA MET A 505 -14.42 67.89 -16.28
C MET A 505 -15.38 68.09 -17.46
N SER A 506 -16.70 68.13 -17.21
CA SER A 506 -17.68 68.45 -18.24
C SER A 506 -17.54 69.89 -18.73
N SER A 507 -17.22 70.83 -17.82
CA SER A 507 -16.96 72.24 -18.17
C SER A 507 -15.69 72.35 -19.00
N ALA A 508 -14.63 71.61 -18.64
CA ALA A 508 -13.41 71.52 -19.44
C ALA A 508 -13.67 70.98 -20.86
N GLN A 509 -14.51 69.95 -20.98
CA GLN A 509 -14.87 69.37 -22.27
C GLN A 509 -15.70 70.35 -23.12
N ASN A 510 -16.63 71.07 -22.50
CA ASN A 510 -17.42 72.10 -23.19
C ASN A 510 -16.53 73.26 -23.66
N GLU A 511 -15.59 73.73 -22.83
CA GLU A 511 -14.62 74.75 -23.22
C GLU A 511 -13.72 74.25 -24.37
N ARG A 512 -13.30 72.97 -24.38
CA ARG A 512 -12.53 72.42 -25.51
C ARG A 512 -13.27 72.41 -26.83
N LEU A 513 -14.58 72.16 -26.79
CA LEU A 513 -15.39 71.93 -28.00
C LEU A 513 -16.07 73.22 -28.49
N PHE A 514 -16.45 74.11 -27.58
CA PHE A 514 -17.34 75.24 -27.85
C PHE A 514 -16.91 76.55 -27.17
N GLY A 515 -15.77 76.57 -26.48
CA GLY A 515 -15.25 77.77 -25.80
C GLY A 515 -14.68 78.84 -26.73
N GLY A 516 -14.37 80.01 -26.16
CA GLY A 516 -13.75 81.14 -26.86
C GLY A 516 -14.72 82.01 -27.68
N ASN A 517 -14.28 83.20 -28.08
CA ASN A 517 -15.14 84.23 -28.71
C ASN A 517 -15.78 83.80 -30.05
N GLU A 518 -15.25 82.77 -30.70
CA GLU A 518 -15.77 82.21 -31.96
C GLU A 518 -16.42 80.83 -31.81
N GLY A 519 -16.50 80.27 -30.59
CA GLY A 519 -17.09 78.96 -30.34
C GLY A 519 -16.32 77.77 -30.93
N LYS A 520 -15.02 77.94 -31.25
CA LYS A 520 -14.15 76.90 -31.83
C LYS A 520 -13.32 76.13 -30.81
N GLY A 521 -13.54 76.39 -29.52
CA GLY A 521 -12.80 75.82 -28.40
C GLY A 521 -11.77 76.79 -27.80
N ASP A 522 -11.68 76.80 -26.48
CA ASP A 522 -10.68 77.51 -25.68
C ASP A 522 -9.83 76.50 -24.88
N PRO A 523 -8.68 76.07 -25.44
CA PRO A 523 -7.81 75.09 -24.79
C PRO A 523 -7.25 75.57 -23.45
N TYR A 524 -7.08 76.89 -23.27
CA TYR A 524 -6.51 77.46 -22.06
C TYR A 524 -7.50 77.36 -20.90
N ASN A 525 -8.76 77.78 -21.12
CA ASN A 525 -9.80 77.65 -20.10
C ASN A 525 -10.15 76.18 -19.84
N ALA A 526 -10.16 75.33 -20.87
CA ALA A 526 -10.33 73.89 -20.69
C ALA A 526 -9.27 73.27 -19.74
N GLN A 527 -7.97 73.57 -19.96
CA GLN A 527 -6.91 73.06 -19.08
C GLN A 527 -7.05 73.59 -17.65
N ARG A 528 -7.53 74.82 -17.47
CA ARG A 528 -7.78 75.40 -16.15
C ARG A 528 -8.89 74.65 -15.40
N TYR A 529 -9.97 74.26 -16.08
CA TYR A 529 -11.03 73.44 -15.49
C TYR A 529 -10.57 72.00 -15.21
N GLU A 530 -9.78 71.37 -16.09
CA GLU A 530 -9.20 70.04 -15.82
C GLU A 530 -8.26 70.04 -14.61
N LYS A 531 -7.42 71.08 -14.50
CA LYS A 531 -6.52 71.26 -13.36
C LYS A 531 -7.31 71.44 -12.07
N ARG A 532 -8.33 72.32 -12.08
CA ARG A 532 -9.23 72.54 -10.94
C ARG A 532 -9.95 71.26 -10.51
N ALA A 533 -10.45 70.47 -11.47
CA ALA A 533 -11.10 69.20 -11.18
C ALA A 533 -10.14 68.25 -10.44
N LYS A 534 -8.92 68.07 -10.96
CA LYS A 534 -7.91 67.16 -10.38
C LYS A 534 -7.44 67.63 -9.00
N GLU A 535 -7.14 68.92 -8.85
CA GLU A 535 -6.70 69.51 -7.58
C GLU A 535 -7.82 69.48 -6.53
N GLY A 536 -9.05 69.79 -6.93
CA GLY A 536 -10.23 69.73 -6.06
C GLY A 536 -10.52 68.32 -5.56
N LEU A 537 -10.42 67.31 -6.43
CA LEU A 537 -10.62 65.91 -6.03
C LEU A 537 -9.53 65.44 -5.06
N LEU A 538 -8.25 65.75 -5.32
CA LEU A 538 -7.13 65.37 -4.45
C LEU A 538 -7.19 66.05 -3.08
N ALA A 539 -7.42 67.37 -3.05
CA ALA A 539 -7.54 68.13 -1.80
C ALA A 539 -8.72 67.62 -0.93
N SER A 540 -9.77 67.11 -1.57
CA SER A 540 -10.92 66.51 -0.87
C SER A 540 -10.56 65.19 -0.19
N PHE A 541 -9.71 64.37 -0.80
CA PHE A 541 -9.20 63.15 -0.16
C PHE A 541 -8.26 63.48 1.00
N GLU A 542 -7.36 64.45 0.83
CA GLU A 542 -6.43 64.88 1.90
C GLU A 542 -7.16 65.48 3.10
N HIS A 543 -8.22 66.27 2.87
CA HIS A 543 -9.03 66.85 3.95
C HIS A 543 -9.78 65.77 4.75
N LEU A 544 -10.42 64.81 4.05
CA LEU A 544 -11.13 63.69 4.68
C LEU A 544 -10.20 62.70 5.39
N GLU A 545 -8.98 62.52 4.89
CA GLU A 545 -7.93 61.73 5.53
C GLU A 545 -7.46 62.39 6.83
N ASN A 546 -7.17 63.69 6.81
CA ASN A 546 -6.72 64.43 7.98
C ASN A 546 -7.80 64.50 9.08
N GLU A 547 -9.07 64.75 8.74
CA GLU A 547 -10.17 64.75 9.72
C GLU A 547 -10.38 63.39 10.39
N GLU A 548 -10.25 62.29 9.65
CA GLU A 548 -10.40 60.95 10.24
C GLU A 548 -9.18 60.55 11.08
N VAL A 549 -7.96 60.89 10.66
CA VAL A 549 -6.73 60.63 11.43
C VAL A 549 -6.77 61.35 12.79
N GLU A 550 -7.34 62.55 12.85
CA GLU A 550 -7.57 63.29 14.10
C GLU A 550 -8.71 62.70 14.95
N ARG A 551 -9.85 62.32 14.35
CA ARG A 551 -11.02 61.80 15.09
C ARG A 551 -10.88 60.36 15.59
N SER A 552 -10.17 59.51 14.85
CA SER A 552 -10.07 58.07 15.15
C SER A 552 -9.01 57.73 16.21
N GLY A 553 -8.18 58.70 16.62
CA GLY A 553 -7.02 58.45 17.48
C GLY A 553 -5.94 57.58 16.81
N LEU A 554 -6.08 57.26 15.52
CA LEU A 554 -5.13 56.45 14.74
C LEU A 554 -3.75 57.10 14.65
N SER A 555 -3.65 58.43 14.77
CA SER A 555 -2.36 59.14 14.85
C SER A 555 -1.44 58.59 15.95
N ASN A 556 -2.00 58.25 17.13
CA ASN A 556 -1.23 57.66 18.23
C ASN A 556 -0.92 56.16 18.03
N ALA A 557 -1.80 55.42 17.34
CA ALA A 557 -1.59 53.99 17.06
C ALA A 557 -0.58 53.77 15.93
N ILE A 558 -0.62 54.61 14.89
CA ILE A 558 0.30 54.61 13.75
C ILE A 558 1.68 55.14 14.19
N ARG A 559 1.76 56.23 14.98
CA ARG A 559 3.05 56.68 15.59
C ARG A 559 3.64 55.62 16.51
N LYS A 560 2.83 54.92 17.33
CA LYS A 560 3.31 53.79 18.15
C LYS A 560 3.78 52.60 17.31
N SER A 561 3.13 52.28 16.19
CA SER A 561 3.59 51.16 15.34
C SER A 561 4.87 51.48 14.57
N ILE A 562 5.03 52.73 14.12
CA ILE A 562 6.25 53.20 13.44
C ILE A 562 7.44 53.23 14.41
N ASN A 563 7.25 53.75 15.64
CA ASN A 563 8.33 53.75 16.65
C ASN A 563 8.71 52.32 17.08
N LYS A 564 7.74 51.40 17.22
CA LYS A 564 8.00 50.00 17.60
C LYS A 564 8.67 49.17 16.51
N GLN A 565 8.61 49.60 15.24
CA GLN A 565 9.39 49.00 14.14
C GLN A 565 10.82 49.53 14.10
N ASN A 566 11.06 50.77 14.53
CA ASN A 566 12.41 51.32 14.64
C ASN A 566 13.18 50.74 15.84
N ASP A 567 12.52 50.50 16.97
CA ASP A 567 13.16 49.88 18.15
C ASP A 567 13.60 48.42 17.88
N ASN A 568 12.82 47.65 17.12
CA ASN A 568 13.17 46.26 16.76
C ASN A 568 14.27 46.14 15.69
N ASN A 569 14.62 47.24 15.01
CA ASN A 569 15.75 47.28 14.05
C ASN A 569 17.05 47.78 14.71
N LEU A 570 17.01 48.22 15.98
CA LEU A 570 18.19 48.62 16.77
C LEU A 570 18.69 47.49 17.70
N GLU A 571 17.92 46.40 17.87
CA GLU A 571 18.30 45.21 18.65
C GLU A 571 18.70 43.98 17.79
N ARG A 572 18.91 44.18 16.47
CA ARG A 572 19.62 43.23 15.60
C ARG A 572 20.95 43.83 15.18
#